data_AF-A0A444Z251-F1
#
_entry.id   AF-A0A444Z251-F1
#
_cell.length_a   1.000
_cell.length_b   1.000
_cell.length_c   1.000
_cell.angle_alpha   90.00
_cell.angle_beta   90.00
_cell.angle_gamma   90.00
#
_symmetry.space_group_name_H-M   'P 1'
#
loop_
_entity.id
_entity.type
_entity.pdbx_description
1 polymer ?
#
loop_
_entity_poly.entity_id
_entity_poly.type
_entity_poly.pdbx_seq_one_letter_code
_entity_poly.pdbx_strand_id
1 'polypeptide(L)' 'MPNVKQLIRNTRQPIRNVKKSPALRGCPQHQGTCTRVYVRLVQIID' A
#
# COMPACT_ATOMS: atom_id res chain seq x y z
N MET A 1 -11.98 25.85 11.16
CA MET A 1 -13.07 24.89 11.38
C MET A 1 -14.15 25.16 10.33
N PRO A 2 -14.54 24.18 9.49
CA PRO A 2 -15.57 24.42 8.48
C PRO A 2 -16.97 24.50 9.11
N ASN A 3 -17.78 25.44 8.63
CA ASN A 3 -19.19 25.65 8.96
C ASN A 3 -20.07 24.57 8.30
N VAL A 4 -21.18 24.18 8.93
CA VAL A 4 -22.19 23.25 8.40
C VAL A 4 -22.62 23.57 6.96
N LYS A 5 -22.86 24.85 6.62
CA LYS A 5 -23.19 25.29 5.25
C LYS A 5 -22.08 24.99 4.24
N GLN A 6 -20.81 25.00 4.66
CA GLN A 6 -19.69 24.62 3.81
C GLN A 6 -19.65 23.11 3.58
N LEU A 7 -20.00 22.31 4.60
CA LEU A 7 -20.10 20.84 4.47
C LEU A 7 -21.30 20.38 3.63
N ILE A 8 -22.40 21.14 3.64
CA ILE A 8 -23.58 20.87 2.79
C ILE A 8 -23.24 21.14 1.32
N ARG A 9 -22.53 22.25 1.02
CA ARG A 9 -22.13 22.59 -0.35
C ARG A 9 -20.98 21.73 -0.85
N ASN A 10 -20.01 21.46 0.01
CA ASN A 10 -18.80 20.70 -0.27
C ASN A 10 -18.63 19.62 0.81
N THR A 11 -19.14 18.42 0.51
CA THR A 11 -19.01 17.28 1.41
C THR A 11 -17.56 16.84 1.53
N ARG A 12 -17.17 16.34 2.71
CA ARG A 12 -15.81 15.81 2.90
C ARG A 12 -15.64 14.57 2.05
N GLN A 13 -14.58 14.54 1.25
CA GLN A 13 -14.19 13.36 0.50
C GLN A 13 -13.38 12.42 1.41
N PRO A 14 -13.63 11.11 1.35
CA PRO A 14 -12.82 10.15 2.09
C PRO A 14 -11.39 10.14 1.55
N ILE A 15 -10.42 9.99 2.45
CA ILE A 15 -9.00 9.85 2.07
C ILE A 15 -8.82 8.46 1.44
N ARG A 16 -8.26 8.42 0.24
CA ARG A 16 -7.94 7.15 -0.44
C ARG A 16 -6.67 6.56 0.16
N ASN A 17 -6.78 5.38 0.76
CA ASN A 17 -5.64 4.65 1.31
C ASN A 17 -5.12 3.62 0.30
N VAL A 18 -3.83 3.71 -0.04
CA VAL A 18 -3.17 2.74 -0.93
C VAL A 18 -2.46 1.69 -0.08
N LYS A 19 -2.64 0.41 -0.41
CA LYS A 19 -1.94 -0.69 0.27
C LYS A 19 -0.50 -0.74 -0.22
N LYS A 20 0.46 -0.90 0.72
CA LYS A 20 1.88 -1.10 0.39
C LYS A 20 2.13 -2.38 -0.43
N SER A 21 1.25 -3.37 -0.29
CA SER A 21 1.37 -4.68 -0.94
C SER A 21 0.16 -4.99 -1.84
N PRO A 22 -0.02 -4.30 -2.99
CA PRO A 22 -1.16 -4.50 -3.88
C PRO A 22 -1.16 -5.90 -4.55
N ALA A 23 0.02 -6.49 -4.73
CA ALA A 23 0.18 -7.81 -5.35
C ALA A 23 -0.56 -8.94 -4.59
N LEU A 24 -0.74 -8.79 -3.27
CA LEU A 24 -1.43 -9.78 -2.45
C LEU A 24 -2.96 -9.78 -2.62
N ARG A 25 -3.54 -8.75 -3.25
CA ARG A 25 -5.00 -8.61 -3.47
C ARG A 25 -5.88 -8.79 -2.22
N GLY A 26 -5.32 -8.65 -1.01
CA GLY A 26 -6.03 -8.86 0.25
C GLY A 26 -5.92 -10.26 0.84
N CYS A 27 -5.23 -11.20 0.18
CA CYS A 27 -4.90 -12.50 0.74
C CYS A 27 -3.72 -12.37 1.74
N PRO A 28 -3.64 -13.23 2.78
CA PRO A 28 -2.51 -13.23 3.70
C PRO A 28 -1.19 -13.62 2.99
N GLN A 29 -1.27 -14.50 2.00
CA GLN A 29 -0.16 -14.99 1.19
C GLN A 29 -0.65 -15.24 -0.24
N HIS A 30 0.24 -15.15 -1.24
CA HIS A 30 -0.08 -15.41 -2.64
C HIS A 30 1.02 -16.29 -3.26
N GLN A 31 0.64 -17.34 -3.98
CA GLN A 31 1.60 -18.20 -4.67
C GLN A 31 2.16 -17.51 -5.92
N GLY A 32 3.42 -17.79 -6.25
CA GLY A 32 4.09 -17.30 -7.44
C GLY A 32 5.34 -18.11 -7.76
N THR A 33 5.79 -18.07 -9.01
CA THR A 33 6.98 -18.78 -9.49
C THR A 33 8.14 -17.80 -9.68
N CYS A 34 9.36 -18.19 -9.30
CA CYS A 34 10.54 -17.36 -9.50
C CYS A 34 10.86 -17.23 -10.99
N THR A 35 10.95 -16.01 -11.50
CA THR A 35 11.33 -15.75 -12.90
C THR A 35 12.83 -15.76 -13.10
N ARG A 36 13.61 -15.31 -12.10
CA ARG A 36 15.08 -15.34 -12.07
C ARG A 36 15.56 -15.48 -10.64
N VAL A 37 16.67 -16.20 -10.44
CA VAL A 37 17.30 -16.40 -9.13
C VAL A 37 18.68 -15.77 -9.19
N TYR A 38 18.91 -14.77 -8.34
CA TYR A 38 20.21 -14.13 -8.17
C TYR A 38 20.66 -14.30 -6.73
N VAL A 39 21.97 -14.41 -6.52
CA VAL A 39 22.56 -14.44 -5.19
C VAL A 39 23.04 -13.04 -4.80
N ARG A 40 22.77 -12.62 -3.57
CA ARG A 40 23.33 -11.41 -2.98
C ARG A 40 24.33 -11.82 -1.92
N LEU A 41 25.61 -11.50 -2.14
CA LEU A 41 26.63 -11.61 -1.11
C LEU A 41 26.50 -10.37 -0.21
N VAL A 42 25.92 -10.54 0.97
CA VAL A 42 26.00 -9.54 2.02
C VAL A 42 27.32 -9.79 2.72
N GLN A 43 28.28 -8.88 2.59
CA GLN A 43 29.45 -8.91 3.47
C GLN A 43 28.94 -8.61 4.88
N ILE A 44 28.98 -9.65 5.72
CA ILE A 44 28.79 -9.51 7.16
C ILE A 44 30.08 -8.84 7.66
N ILE A 45 30.12 -7.51 7.58
CA ILE A 45 31.06 -6.72 8.37
C ILE A 45 30.22 -6.20 9.53
N ASP A 46 30.18 -7.01 10.59
CA ASP A 46 29.94 -6.54 11.96
C ASP A 46 31.30 -6.24 12.59
#